data_AF-A0A212KM01-F1
#
_entry.id   AF-A0A212KM01-F1
#
_cell.length_a   1.000
_cell.length_b   1.000
_cell.length_c   1.000
_cell.angle_alpha   90.00
_cell.angle_beta   90.00
_cell.angle_gamma   90.00
#
_symmetry.space_group_name_H-M   'P 1'
#
loop_
_entity.id
_entity.type
_entity.pdbx_description
1 polymer ?
#
loop_
_entity_poly.entity_id
_entity_poly.type
_entity_poly.pdbx_seq_one_letter_code
_entity_poly.pdbx_strand_id
1 'polypeptide(L)' 'MPTGKCPKCEATLNNVNINAIDINEGLRPRFKGVTYTCPYCHTVLGVGVDPFALKNDTVKETLQALRQGRS' A
#
# COMPACT_ATOMS: atom_id res chain seq x y z
N MET A 1 2.54 -27.37 -5.17
CA MET A 1 2.67 -25.90 -5.09
C MET A 1 3.06 -25.55 -3.66
N PRO A 2 4.18 -24.86 -3.40
CA PRO A 2 4.51 -24.45 -2.04
C PRO A 2 3.48 -23.44 -1.55
N THR A 3 2.66 -23.82 -0.57
CA THR A 3 1.80 -22.88 0.15
C THR A 3 2.66 -22.13 1.16
N GLY A 4 2.75 -20.81 1.02
CA GLY A 4 3.46 -19.97 1.98
C GLY A 4 2.87 -20.11 3.39
N LYS A 5 3.72 -20.29 4.40
CA LYS A 5 3.32 -20.29 5.80
C LYS A 5 3.64 -18.94 6.43
N CYS A 6 2.83 -18.52 7.39
CA CYS A 6 3.17 -17.36 8.21
C CYS A 6 4.43 -17.68 9.05
N PRO A 7 5.48 -16.83 9.01
CA PRO A 7 6.71 -17.09 9.76
C PRO A 7 6.56 -16.95 11.29
N LYS A 8 5.43 -16.42 11.78
CA LYS A 8 5.18 -16.21 13.22
C LYS A 8 4.24 -17.25 13.83
N CYS A 9 3.17 -17.62 13.14
CA CYS A 9 2.17 -18.57 13.69
C CYS A 9 2.10 -19.90 12.91
N GLU A 10 2.94 -20.06 11.88
CA GLU A 10 3.02 -21.25 11.02
C GLU A 10 1.74 -21.62 10.26
N ALA A 11 0.67 -20.84 10.41
CA ALA A 11 -0.56 -21.03 9.68
C ALA A 11 -0.31 -20.95 8.16
N THR A 12 -0.92 -21.89 7.43
CA THR A 12 -0.91 -21.88 5.97
C THR A 12 -1.67 -20.66 5.45
N LEU A 13 -1.01 -19.82 4.66
CA LEU A 13 -1.60 -18.60 4.11
C LEU A 13 -2.20 -18.88 2.73
N ASN A 14 -3.52 -18.73 2.62
CA ASN A 14 -4.25 -18.71 1.34
C ASN A 14 -4.79 -17.31 0.99
N ASN A 15 -4.75 -16.39 1.96
CA ASN A 15 -5.07 -14.98 1.80
C ASN A 15 -4.24 -14.16 2.81
N VAL A 16 -4.28 -12.83 2.65
CA VAL A 16 -3.67 -11.86 3.57
C VAL A 16 -4.62 -10.69 3.77
N ASN A 17 -4.53 -10.03 4.93
CA ASN A 17 -5.20 -8.76 5.18
C ASN A 17 -4.37 -7.64 4.56
N ILE A 18 -5.03 -6.66 3.95
CA ILE A 18 -4.40 -5.47 3.37
C ILE A 18 -4.87 -4.24 4.14
N ASN A 19 -3.94 -3.46 4.68
CA ASN A 19 -4.26 -2.20 5.37
C ASN A 19 -3.44 -1.05 4.79
N ALA A 20 -4.10 0.08 4.50
CA ALA A 20 -3.43 1.28 4.03
C ALA A 20 -2.49 1.86 5.11
N ILE A 21 -1.33 2.33 4.68
CA ILE A 21 -0.33 2.98 5.54
C ILE A 21 0.33 4.16 4.81
N ASP A 22 0.95 5.04 5.59
CA ASP A 22 1.84 6.07 5.05
C ASP A 22 3.29 5.57 5.06
N ILE A 23 3.97 5.65 3.91
CA ILE A 23 5.40 5.37 3.78
C ILE A 23 6.13 6.71 3.81
N ASN A 24 6.88 6.90 4.90
CA ASN A 24 7.66 8.12 5.14
C ASN A 24 9.12 7.88 4.76
N GLU A 25 9.69 8.79 3.97
CA GLU A 25 11.13 8.85 3.75
C GLU A 25 11.64 10.14 4.41
N GLY A 26 12.32 9.99 5.57
CA GLY A 26 12.66 11.11 6.43
C GLY A 26 11.43 11.67 7.17
N LEU A 27 11.33 13.00 7.29
CA LEU A 27 10.30 13.69 8.07
C LEU A 27 8.98 13.91 7.33
N ARG A 28 8.88 13.56 6.04
CA ARG A 28 7.66 13.79 5.25
C ARG A 28 7.11 12.47 4.70
N PRO A 29 5.78 12.25 4.79
CA PRO A 29 5.12 11.19 4.05
C PRO A 29 5.32 11.40 2.56
N ARG A 30 5.87 10.37 1.89
CA ARG A 30 6.23 10.46 0.49
C ARG A 30 5.31 9.60 -0.38
N PHE A 31 4.85 8.46 0.15
CA PHE A 31 4.01 7.54 -0.61
C PHE A 31 2.90 6.95 0.24
N LYS A 32 1.75 6.71 -0.40
CA LYS A 32 0.73 5.81 0.13
C LYS A 32 1.15 4.37 -0.11
N GLY A 33 1.07 3.57 0.94
CA GLY A 33 1.43 2.16 0.92
C GLY A 33 0.34 1.28 1.46
N VAL A 34 0.61 -0.02 1.40
CA VAL A 34 -0.20 -1.07 2.03
C VAL A 34 0.70 -1.99 2.82
N THR A 35 0.18 -2.46 3.95
CA THR A 35 0.76 -3.57 4.72
C THR A 35 -0.01 -4.84 4.42
N TYR A 36 0.71 -5.94 4.26
CA TYR A 36 0.15 -7.29 4.22
C TYR A 36 0.28 -7.91 5.60
N THR A 37 -0.82 -8.29 6.23
CA THR A 37 -0.80 -8.94 7.54
C THR A 37 -1.42 -10.33 7.49
N CYS A 38 -0.91 -11.23 8.34
CA CYS A 38 -1.47 -12.56 8.50
C CYS A 38 -2.91 -12.46 9.04
N PRO A 39 -3.90 -13.16 8.45
CA PRO A 39 -5.28 -13.09 8.91
C PRO A 39 -5.50 -13.77 10.27
N TYR A 40 -4.60 -14.67 10.69
CA TYR A 40 -4.73 -15.43 11.94
C TYR A 40 -4.08 -14.73 13.13
N CYS A 41 -2.87 -14.18 12.94
CA CYS A 41 -2.07 -13.62 14.03
C CYS A 41 -1.70 -12.13 13.83
N HIS A 42 -2.18 -11.50 12.76
CA HIS A 42 -1.99 -10.08 12.43
C HIS A 42 -0.54 -9.64 12.25
N THR A 43 0.39 -10.58 12.15
CA THR A 43 1.81 -10.29 11.92
C THR A 43 2.00 -9.66 10.55
N VAL A 44 2.77 -8.58 10.48
CA VAL A 44 3.17 -7.93 9.23
C VAL A 44 4.08 -8.87 8.44
N LEU A 45 3.66 -9.20 7.22
CA LEU A 45 4.36 -10.08 6.28
C LEU A 45 5.18 -9.27 5.28
N GLY A 46 4.78 -8.02 5.03
CA GLY A 46 5.48 -7.12 4.13
C GLY A 46 4.76 -5.79 3.96
N VAL A 47 5.44 -4.86 3.29
CA VAL A 47 4.95 -3.54 2.90
C VAL A 47 5.11 -3.39 1.39
N GLY A 48 4.12 -2.80 0.73
CA GLY A 48 4.18 -2.42 -0.67
C GLY A 48 3.70 -0.99 -0.88
N VAL A 49 4.11 -0.38 -1.99
CA VAL A 49 3.54 0.91 -2.44
C VAL A 49 2.18 0.64 -3.07
N ASP A 50 1.18 1.48 -2.80
CA ASP A 50 -0.15 1.36 -3.40
C ASP A 50 -0.15 1.94 -4.83
N PRO A 51 -0.26 1.11 -5.89
CA PRO A 51 -0.26 1.60 -7.26
C PRO A 51 -1.53 2.39 -7.63
N PHE A 52 -2.63 2.22 -6.89
CA PHE A 52 -3.88 2.93 -7.14
C PHE A 52 -3.83 4.35 -6.57
N ALA A 53 -3.16 4.54 -5.44
CA ALA A 53 -2.93 5.87 -4.88
C ALA A 53 -2.07 6.74 -5.83
N LEU A 54 -1.03 6.14 -6.44
CA LEU A 54 -0.17 6.85 -7.40
C LEU A 54 -0.96 7.40 -8.61
N LYS A 55 -1.94 6.65 -9.13
CA LYS A 55 -2.77 7.11 -10.26
C LYS A 55 -3.65 8.30 -9.89
N ASN A 56 -4.21 8.30 -8.68
CA ASN A 56 -5.11 9.37 -8.25
C ASN A 56 -4.38 10.70 -8.06
N ASP A 57 -3.13 10.67 -7.62
CA ASP A 57 -2.31 11.87 -7.46
C ASP A 57 -1.96 12.49 -8.83
N THR A 58 -1.57 11.66 -9.81
CA THR A 58 -1.31 12.15 -11.19
C THR A 58 -2.54 12.76 -11.85
N VAL A 59 -3.73 12.16 -11.68
CA VAL A 59 -4.97 12.71 -12.24
C VAL A 59 -5.32 14.05 -11.58
N LYS A 60 -5.15 14.18 -10.26
CA LYS A 60 -5.42 15.44 -9.56
C LYS A 60 -4.49 16.57 -10.01
N GLU A 61 -3.19 16.30 -10.14
CA GLU A 61 -2.23 17.28 -10.63
C GLU A 61 -2.54 17.72 -12.07
N THR A 62 -2.90 16.77 -12.93
CA THR A 62 -3.26 17.05 -14.33
C THR A 62 -4.53 17.91 -14.41
N LEU A 63 -5.55 17.61 -13.59
CA LEU A 63 -6.79 18.39 -13.54
C LEU A 63 -6.57 19.80 -12.98
N GLN A 64 -5.65 19.99 -12.03
CA GLN A 64 -5.29 21.32 -11.54
C GLN A 64 -4.58 22.14 -12.63
N ALA A 65 -3.62 21.56 -13.34
CA ALA A 65 -2.92 22.23 -14.43
C ALA A 65 -3.87 22.66 -15.56
N LEU A 66 -4.81 21.79 -15.95
CA LEU A 66 -5.81 22.09 -16.98
C LEU A 66 -6.79 23.20 -16.56
N ARG A 67 -7.08 23.35 -15.27
CA ARG A 67 -7.94 24.43 -14.76
C ARG A 67 -7.23 25.79 -14.71
N GLN A 68 -5.92 25.80 -14.54
CA GLN A 68 -5.12 27.03 -14.46
C GLN A 68 -4.79 27.61 -15.84
N GLY A 69 -4.67 26.78 -16.88
CA GLY A 69 -4.41 27.23 -18.26
C GLY A 69 -5.63 27.79 -19.01
N ARG A 70 -6.74 28.09 -18.32
CA ARG A 70 -7.99 28.60 -18.91
C ARG A 70 -8.29 30.06 -18.52
N SER A 71 -7.27 30.81 -18.11
CA SER A 71 -7.32 32.26 -17.86
C SER A 71 -6.69 33.01 -19.02
#